data_AF-A0A3D0UMR5-F1
#
_entry.id   AF-A0A3D0UMR5-F1
#
_cell.length_a   1.000
_cell.length_b   1.000
_cell.length_c   1.000
_cell.angle_alpha   90.00
_cell.angle_beta   90.00
_cell.angle_gamma   90.00
#
_symmetry.space_group_name_H-M   'P 1'
#
loop_
_entity.id
_entity.type
_entity.pdbx_description
1 polymer ?
#
loop_
_entity_poly.entity_id
_entity_poly.type
_entity_poly.pdbx_seq_one_letter_code
_entity_poly.pdbx_strand_id
1 'polypeptide(L)' 'MGHWAETIDWDRQLDQTIRFYDGKTDDKWRQEFLNSNEISYVWYGPQERWLGDFAPVKAGYLAPIYSAGEVEIFVVH' A
#
# COMPACT_ATOMS: atom_id res chain seq x y z
N MET A 1 7.05 -8.96 -29.37
CA MET A 1 7.88 -9.37 -28.22
C MET A 1 7.61 -8.38 -27.11
N GLY A 2 7.09 -8.84 -25.98
CA GLY A 2 6.68 -7.98 -24.85
C GLY A 2 5.16 -7.88 -24.70
N HIS A 3 4.56 -8.88 -24.05
CA HIS A 3 3.22 -8.82 -23.43
C HIS A 3 3.06 -9.89 -22.33
N TRP A 4 4.19 -10.40 -21.80
CA TRP A 4 4.19 -11.42 -20.73
C TRP A 4 5.19 -11.10 -19.61
N ALA A 5 6.19 -10.25 -19.85
CA ALA A 5 7.05 -9.70 -18.82
C ALA A 5 6.32 -8.67 -17.93
N GLU A 6 5.37 -7.89 -18.49
CA GLU A 6 4.51 -7.01 -17.70
C GLU A 6 3.62 -7.79 -16.71
N THR A 7 3.21 -9.01 -17.05
CA THR A 7 2.31 -9.82 -16.21
C THR A 7 3.03 -10.48 -15.04
N ILE A 8 4.31 -10.86 -15.19
CA ILE A 8 5.11 -11.41 -14.08
C ILE A 8 5.40 -10.31 -13.05
N ASP A 9 5.68 -9.08 -13.50
CA ASP A 9 5.80 -7.93 -12.62
C ASP A 9 4.45 -7.55 -11.99
N TRP A 10 3.34 -7.68 -12.73
CA TRP A 10 1.99 -7.40 -12.22
C TRP A 10 1.59 -8.35 -11.09
N ASP A 11 1.79 -9.65 -11.23
CA ASP A 11 1.48 -10.65 -10.19
C ASP A 11 2.33 -10.43 -8.93
N ARG A 12 3.62 -10.15 -9.12
CA ARG A 12 4.54 -9.82 -8.01
C ARG A 12 4.17 -8.49 -7.34
N GLN A 13 3.74 -7.49 -8.10
CA GLN A 13 3.31 -6.20 -7.56
C GLN A 13 1.99 -6.32 -6.78
N LEU A 14 1.09 -7.22 -7.21
CA LEU A 14 -0.14 -7.56 -6.50
C LEU A 14 0.15 -8.27 -5.17
N ASP A 15 1.02 -9.29 -5.15
CA ASP A 15 1.40 -9.98 -3.91
C ASP A 15 1.99 -9.02 -2.88
N GLN A 16 2.86 -8.11 -3.33
CA GLN A 16 3.47 -7.11 -2.45
C GLN A 16 2.45 -6.06 -1.95
N THR A 17 1.46 -5.72 -2.77
CA THR A 17 0.36 -4.83 -2.37
C THR A 17 -0.55 -5.53 -1.35
N ILE A 18 -0.89 -6.80 -1.56
CA ILE A 18 -1.65 -7.60 -0.60
C ILE A 18 -0.89 -7.70 0.73
N ARG A 19 0.42 -7.98 0.67
CA ARG A 19 1.28 -8.00 1.85
C ARG A 19 1.35 -6.65 2.54
N PHE A 20 1.36 -5.54 1.80
CA PHE A 20 1.38 -4.21 2.38
C PHE A 20 0.13 -3.93 3.24
N TYR A 21 -1.06 -4.31 2.76
CA TYR A 21 -2.33 -4.16 3.50
C TYR A 21 -2.60 -5.28 4.51
N ASP A 22 -1.85 -6.38 4.50
CA ASP A 22 -1.95 -7.42 5.52
C ASP A 22 -1.55 -6.86 6.90
N GLY A 23 -2.42 -7.06 7.90
CA GLY A 23 -2.24 -6.52 9.24
C GLY A 23 -1.09 -7.16 10.04
N LYS A 24 -0.56 -8.32 9.61
CA LYS A 24 0.58 -8.99 10.26
C LYS A 24 1.92 -8.50 9.70
N THR A 25 1.92 -7.74 8.61
CA THR A 25 3.12 -7.14 8.07
C THR A 25 3.68 -6.08 9.02
N ASP A 26 5.00 -6.07 9.18
CA ASP A 26 5.72 -5.14 10.05
C ASP A 26 5.87 -3.76 9.37
N ASP A 27 5.77 -2.69 10.16
CA ASP A 27 5.89 -1.32 9.65
C ASP A 27 7.27 -1.03 9.03
N LYS A 28 8.34 -1.65 9.54
CA LYS A 28 9.67 -1.53 8.93
C LYS A 28 9.67 -2.06 7.49
N TRP A 29 9.02 -3.20 7.26
CA TRP A 29 8.90 -3.76 5.92
C TRP A 29 8.07 -2.83 5.02
N ARG A 30 6.97 -2.25 5.53
CA ARG A 30 6.14 -1.30 4.78
C ARG A 30 6.93 -0.06 4.39
N GLN A 31 7.71 0.50 5.30
CA GLN A 31 8.56 1.66 5.03
C GLN A 31 9.63 1.35 3.98
N GLU A 32 10.30 0.20 4.08
CA GLU A 32 11.28 -0.22 3.06
C GLU A 32 10.61 -0.43 1.70
N PHE A 33 9.40 -1.00 1.67
CA PHE A 33 8.62 -1.15 0.44
C PHE A 33 8.27 0.21 -0.18
N LEU A 34 7.76 1.16 0.61
CA LEU A 34 7.41 2.50 0.14
C LEU A 34 8.65 3.24 -0.38
N ASN A 35 9.77 3.17 0.34
CA ASN A 35 11.01 3.82 -0.04
C ASN A 35 11.63 3.19 -1.30
N SER A 36 11.71 1.85 -1.36
CA SER A 36 12.32 1.13 -2.48
C SER A 36 11.53 1.27 -3.79
N ASN A 37 10.22 1.58 -3.71
CA ASN A 37 9.36 1.79 -4.88
C ASN A 37 9.06 3.28 -5.11
N GLU A 38 9.71 4.20 -4.37
CA GLU A 38 9.51 5.65 -4.47
C GLU A 38 8.03 6.07 -4.33
N ILE A 39 7.27 5.33 -3.52
CA ILE A 39 5.84 5.56 -3.29
C ILE A 39 5.67 6.75 -2.36
N SER A 40 5.06 7.81 -2.88
CA SER A 40 4.77 9.03 -2.11
C SER A 40 3.36 9.04 -1.50
N TYR A 41 2.45 8.22 -2.02
CA TYR A 41 1.05 8.21 -1.63
C TYR A 41 0.53 6.79 -1.41
N VAL A 42 -0.26 6.61 -0.37
CA VAL A 42 -0.97 5.36 -0.05
C VAL A 42 -2.46 5.61 -0.15
N TRP A 43 -3.14 4.75 -0.92
CA TRP A 43 -4.58 4.77 -1.07
C TRP A 43 -5.23 3.76 -0.12
N TYR A 44 -6.21 4.19 0.66
CA TYR A 44 -6.93 3.31 1.56
C TYR A 44 -8.43 3.42 1.30
N GLY A 45 -8.97 2.42 0.61
CA GLY A 45 -10.38 2.33 0.28
C GLY A 45 -11.09 1.16 0.98
N PRO A 46 -12.38 0.96 0.66
CA PRO A 46 -13.15 -0.14 1.23
C PRO A 46 -12.56 -1.50 0.84
N GLN A 47 -12.02 -1.68 -0.37
CA GLN A 47 -11.43 -2.95 -0.80
C GLN A 47 -10.15 -3.30 -0.01
N GLU A 48 -9.30 -2.31 0.24
CA GLU A 48 -8.06 -2.47 1.01
C GLU A 48 -8.35 -2.79 2.48
N ARG A 49 -9.44 -2.24 3.05
CA ARG A 49 -9.95 -2.63 4.37
C ARG A 49 -10.37 -4.10 4.45
N TRP A 50 -10.80 -4.71 3.34
CA TRP A 50 -11.11 -6.15 3.30
C TRP A 50 -9.86 -7.02 3.21
N LEU A 51 -8.75 -6.49 2.70
CA LEU A 51 -7.49 -7.25 2.53
C LEU A 51 -6.75 -7.47 3.85
N GLY A 52 -6.94 -6.59 4.85
CA GLY A 52 -6.36 -6.80 6.18
C GLY A 52 -6.69 -5.70 7.18
N ASP A 53 -6.24 -5.90 8.42
CA ASP A 53 -6.44 -4.97 9.55
C ASP A 53 -5.41 -3.82 9.56
N PHE A 54 -4.69 -3.60 8.45
CA PHE A 54 -3.74 -2.49 8.38
C PHE A 54 -4.48 -1.16 8.53
N ALA A 55 -4.14 -0.41 9.58
CA ALA A 55 -4.71 0.89 9.88
C ALA A 55 -3.66 1.98 9.56
N PRO A 56 -3.63 2.54 8.33
CA PRO A 56 -2.64 3.55 7.94
C PRO A 56 -2.68 4.81 8.81
N VAL A 57 -3.84 5.11 9.41
CA VAL A 57 -3.99 6.20 10.39
C VAL A 57 -3.17 6.01 11.67
N LYS A 58 -2.80 4.77 12.02
CA LYS A 58 -1.94 4.46 13.18
C LYS A 58 -0.45 4.44 12.82
N ALA A 59 -0.11 4.45 11.54
CA ALA A 59 1.26 4.42 11.06
C ALA A 59 1.87 5.83 11.14
N GLY A 60 2.87 6.01 12.00
CA GLY A 60 3.49 7.34 12.23
C GLY A 60 4.29 7.91 11.04
N TYR A 61 4.44 7.15 9.96
CA TYR A 61 5.09 7.55 8.70
C TYR A 61 4.08 7.86 7.59
N LEU A 62 2.78 7.85 7.91
CA LEU A 62 1.68 8.18 7.02
C LEU A 62 0.85 9.32 7.62
N ALA A 63 0.48 10.27 6.77
CA ALA A 63 -0.29 11.44 7.16
C ALA A 63 -1.44 11.58 6.19
N PRO A 64 -2.68 11.65 6.69
CA PRO A 64 -3.85 11.81 5.83
C PRO A 64 -3.79 13.18 5.17
N ILE A 65 -3.84 13.21 3.84
CA ILE A 65 -3.93 14.44 3.04
C ILE A 65 -5.29 14.61 2.38
N TYR A 66 -6.05 13.52 2.27
CA TYR A 66 -7.37 13.53 1.67
C TYR A 66 -8.25 12.45 2.32
N SER A 67 -9.52 12.79 2.52
CA SER A 67 -10.53 11.86 3.00
C SER A 67 -11.87 12.23 2.37
N ALA A 68 -12.47 11.31 1.62
CA ALA A 68 -13.78 11.49 1.04
C ALA A 68 -14.59 10.18 1.12
N GLY A 69 -15.63 10.19 1.95
CA GLY A 69 -16.47 9.01 2.18
C GLY A 69 -15.68 7.85 2.78
N GLU A 70 -15.53 6.78 2.01
CA GLU A 70 -14.84 5.54 2.42
C GLU A 70 -13.38 5.46 1.94
N VAL A 71 -12.89 6.52 1.29
CA VAL A 71 -11.54 6.60 0.73
C VAL A 71 -10.71 7.62 1.51
N GLU A 72 -9.50 7.20 1.88
CA GLU A 72 -8.49 8.02 2.52
C GLU A 72 -7.17 7.92 1.73
N ILE A 73 -6.49 9.05 1.53
CA ILE A 73 -5.17 9.09 0.90
C ILE A 73 -4.18 9.64 1.91
N PHE A 74 -3.08 8.92 2.07
CA PHE A 74 -2.00 9.26 2.96
C PHE A 74 -0.75 9.62 2.16
N VAL A 75 -0.01 10.62 2.62
CA VAL A 75 1.33 10.93 2.11
C VAL A 75 2.39 10.29 3.00
N VAL A 76 3.47 9.80 2.40
CA VAL A 76 4.64 9.24 3.10
C VAL A 76 5.63 10.38 3.45
N HIS A 77 6.24 10.36 4.63
CA HIS A 77 7.27 11.31 5.07
C HIS A 77 8.39 10.65 5.87
#